data_AF-A0A5N5LM82-F1
#
_entry.id   AF-A0A5N5LM82-F1
#
_cell.length_a   1.000
_cell.length_b   1.000
_cell.length_c   1.000
_cell.angle_alpha   90.00
_cell.angle_beta   90.00
_cell.angle_gamma   90.00
#
_symmetry.space_group_name_H-M   'P 1'
#
loop_
_entity.id
_entity.type
_entity.pdbx_description
1 polymer ?
#
loop_
_entity_poly.entity_id
_entity_poly.type
_entity_poly.pdbx_seq_one_letter_code
_entity_poly.pdbx_strand_id
1 'polypeptide(L)'
;MDSESGQNIKSDHDGAETLKFTPQRGGTLLASRKRTLHSGWKKVNSSFKSPVQVSSTLNNGVCVEEEIRELQNTLLQLESDITLLESEGVCVHELDLHINLLHEYNDIKDIAQTLLGRLAGLRSVTTRDLYAQFGMELDD
;
A
#
# COMPACT_ATOMS: atom_id res chain seq x y z
N MET A 1 6.77 24.22 -42.35
CA MET A 1 6.62 25.41 -41.51
C MET A 1 5.86 25.06 -40.24
N ASP A 2 6.24 23.97 -39.59
CA ASP A 2 7.03 23.98 -38.35
C ASP A 2 6.77 25.16 -37.41
N SER A 3 6.19 24.89 -36.24
CA SER A 3 6.96 24.82 -34.98
C SER A 3 6.07 25.09 -33.77
N GLU A 4 6.10 24.16 -32.82
CA GLU A 4 5.77 24.36 -31.41
C GLU A 4 6.57 25.52 -30.79
N SER A 5 5.96 26.21 -29.83
CA SER A 5 6.60 26.84 -28.66
C SER A 5 5.47 27.47 -27.85
N GLY A 6 5.23 27.19 -26.58
CA GLY A 6 6.16 26.83 -25.51
C GLY A 6 5.74 27.70 -24.32
N GLN A 7 5.11 27.09 -23.32
CA GLN A 7 4.79 27.74 -22.05
C GLN A 7 6.09 28.19 -21.36
N ASN A 8 6.15 29.42 -20.86
CA ASN A 8 7.10 29.76 -19.79
C ASN A 8 6.64 30.98 -18.98
N ILE A 9 5.93 30.72 -17.88
CA ILE A 9 5.75 31.67 -16.79
C ILE A 9 6.94 31.47 -15.85
N LYS A 10 7.86 32.43 -15.83
CA LYS A 10 8.89 32.56 -14.80
C LYS A 10 8.28 33.24 -13.58
N SER A 11 8.21 32.53 -12.47
CA SER A 11 8.10 33.10 -11.14
C SER A 11 9.35 32.73 -10.36
N ASP A 12 10.23 33.71 -10.19
CA ASP A 12 11.34 33.66 -9.26
C ASP A 12 10.78 33.78 -7.83
N HIS A 13 11.06 32.81 -6.97
CA HIS A 13 11.18 33.09 -5.54
C HIS A 13 12.31 32.27 -4.91
N ASP A 14 13.24 33.05 -4.39
CA ASP A 14 14.44 32.71 -3.64
C ASP A 14 14.11 31.98 -2.33
N GLY A 15 14.94 30.99 -1.97
CA GLY A 15 14.72 30.08 -0.84
C GLY A 15 15.91 29.17 -0.62
N ALA A 16 17.00 29.75 -0.11
CA ALA A 16 18.23 29.06 0.22
C ALA A 16 18.06 28.11 1.43
N GLU A 17 18.19 26.80 1.21
CA GLU A 17 18.57 25.85 2.26
C GLU A 17 19.80 25.04 1.84
N THR A 18 20.96 25.56 2.24
CA THR A 18 22.25 24.87 2.16
C THR A 18 22.31 23.81 3.26
N LEU A 19 21.94 22.57 2.92
CA LEU A 19 22.11 21.43 3.83
C LEU A 19 23.60 21.09 3.97
N LYS A 20 23.98 20.86 5.23
CA LYS A 20 25.33 20.96 5.76
C LYS A 20 26.20 19.75 5.44
N PHE A 21 27.44 20.07 5.08
CA PHE A 21 28.64 19.25 4.95
C PHE A 21 28.74 18.04 5.91
N THR A 22 28.87 16.84 5.35
CA THR A 22 29.32 15.63 6.07
C THR A 22 30.85 15.66 6.24
N PRO A 23 31.41 15.33 7.42
CA PRO A 23 32.85 15.49 7.67
C PRO A 23 33.69 14.42 6.95
N GLN A 24 34.66 14.91 6.17
CA GLN A 24 35.69 14.12 5.51
C GLN A 24 36.82 13.84 6.52
N ARG A 25 37.01 12.58 6.92
CA ARG A 25 38.08 12.20 7.85
C ARG A 25 39.41 12.15 7.10
N GLY A 26 40.14 13.27 7.17
CA GLY A 26 41.54 13.39 6.76
C GLY A 26 42.46 12.43 7.52
N GLY A 27 43.50 11.99 6.81
CA GLY A 27 44.40 10.91 7.22
C GLY A 27 45.35 11.25 8.37
N THR A 28 45.91 10.20 8.94
CA THR A 28 47.09 10.27 9.80
C THR A 28 48.02 9.14 9.40
N LEU A 29 49.21 9.49 8.91
CA LEU A 29 50.31 8.56 8.70
C LEU A 29 50.75 8.03 10.07
N LEU A 30 50.56 6.73 10.30
CA LEU A 30 51.23 6.02 11.38
C LEU A 30 51.71 4.65 10.90
N ALA A 31 53.04 4.55 10.91
CA ALA A 31 53.84 3.35 11.06
C ALA A 31 53.82 2.33 9.91
N SER A 32 54.96 2.25 9.21
CA SER A 32 55.43 1.06 8.51
C SER A 32 55.26 -0.18 9.38
N ARG A 33 54.16 -0.90 9.19
CA ARG A 33 53.96 -2.19 9.82
C ARG A 33 54.83 -3.19 9.06
N LYS A 34 55.98 -3.51 9.66
CA LYS A 34 56.93 -4.51 9.20
C LYS A 34 56.19 -5.74 8.68
N ARG A 35 56.40 -6.10 7.41
CA ARG A 35 55.96 -7.38 6.87
C ARG A 35 56.67 -8.48 7.67
N THR A 36 55.93 -9.23 8.46
CA THR A 36 56.43 -10.48 9.03
C THR A 36 56.64 -11.46 7.88
N LEU A 37 57.89 -11.79 7.57
CA LEU A 37 58.22 -13.01 6.85
C LEU A 37 57.96 -14.19 7.79
N HIS A 38 56.70 -14.59 7.92
CA HIS A 38 56.34 -15.75 8.73
C HIS A 38 56.57 -17.02 7.90
N SER A 39 57.83 -17.46 7.92
CA SER A 39 58.23 -18.84 7.70
C SER A 39 57.38 -19.79 8.57
N GLY A 40 56.93 -20.89 7.97
CA GLY A 40 56.30 -22.01 8.68
C GLY A 40 54.78 -21.93 8.74
N TRP A 41 54.12 -22.40 7.68
CA TRP A 41 52.72 -22.82 7.74
C TRP A 41 52.60 -23.98 8.73
N LYS A 42 52.33 -23.68 10.00
CA LYS A 42 51.86 -24.71 10.93
C LYS A 42 50.40 -24.98 10.58
N LYS A 43 50.13 -26.19 10.07
CA LYS A 43 48.80 -26.67 9.73
C LYS A 43 47.94 -26.66 11.00
N VAL A 44 47.13 -25.63 11.20
CA VAL A 44 46.13 -25.59 12.27
C VAL A 44 44.95 -26.42 11.78
N ASN A 45 44.90 -27.69 12.18
CA ASN A 45 43.73 -28.52 11.97
C ASN A 45 42.67 -28.15 13.03
N SER A 46 42.09 -26.96 12.91
CA SER A 46 40.96 -26.55 13.73
C SER A 46 39.72 -26.52 12.85
N SER A 47 38.81 -27.48 13.06
CA SER A 47 37.46 -27.41 12.51
C SER A 47 36.83 -26.09 12.94
N PHE A 48 36.24 -25.35 12.00
CA PHE A 48 35.53 -24.12 12.25
C PHE A 48 34.45 -24.34 13.34
N LYS A 49 34.64 -23.73 14.50
CA LYS A 49 33.63 -23.72 15.57
C LYS A 49 32.68 -22.56 15.26
N SER A 50 31.51 -22.90 14.70
CA SER A 50 30.45 -21.93 14.45
C SER A 50 30.02 -21.29 15.79
N PRO A 51 29.92 -19.95 15.88
CA PRO A 51 29.38 -19.26 17.05
C PRO A 51 27.91 -19.61 17.35
N VAL A 52 27.20 -20.24 16.40
CA VAL A 52 25.84 -20.73 16.61
C VAL A 52 25.91 -22.09 17.28
N GLN A 53 25.74 -22.11 18.60
CA GLN A 53 25.50 -23.32 19.36
C GLN A 53 24.20 -23.96 18.85
N VAL A 54 24.30 -25.04 18.07
CA VAL A 54 23.17 -25.97 17.90
C VAL A 54 23.01 -26.74 19.19
N SER A 55 22.29 -26.13 20.14
CA SER A 55 21.73 -26.82 21.28
C SER A 55 20.74 -27.87 20.77
N SER A 56 21.18 -29.12 20.82
CA SER A 56 20.38 -30.33 21.07
C SER A 56 18.90 -30.25 20.72
N THR A 57 18.55 -30.91 19.62
CA THR A 57 17.22 -31.24 19.09
C THR A 57 16.31 -32.07 20.02
N LEU A 58 16.45 -32.00 21.35
CA LEU A 58 15.64 -32.77 22.29
C LEU A 58 14.43 -31.99 22.86
N ASN A 59 14.39 -30.66 22.69
CA ASN A 59 13.35 -29.82 23.31
C ASN A 59 12.43 -29.11 22.29
N ASN A 60 12.68 -29.29 20.98
CA ASN A 60 11.88 -28.64 19.94
C ASN A 60 10.54 -29.35 19.66
N GLY A 61 10.40 -30.64 19.96
CA GLY A 61 9.15 -31.38 19.70
C GLY A 61 7.98 -30.86 20.53
N VAL A 62 8.22 -30.51 21.79
CA VAL A 62 7.18 -29.96 22.68
C VAL A 62 6.78 -28.54 22.25
N CYS A 63 7.74 -27.74 21.78
CA CYS A 63 7.49 -26.38 21.27
C CYS A 63 6.65 -26.39 19.98
N VAL A 64 6.98 -27.29 19.04
CA VAL A 64 6.26 -27.40 17.75
C VAL A 64 4.85 -27.96 17.94
N GLU A 65 4.67 -28.95 18.83
CA GLU A 65 3.34 -29.51 19.10
C GLU A 65 2.42 -28.47 19.79
N GLU A 66 2.98 -27.67 20.68
CA GLU A 66 2.25 -26.60 21.37
C GLU A 66 1.91 -25.46 20.41
N GLU A 67 2.81 -25.10 19.49
CA GLU A 67 2.57 -24.15 18.40
C GLU A 67 1.49 -24.66 17.43
N ILE A 68 1.50 -25.95 17.07
CA ILE A 68 0.44 -26.58 16.26
C ILE A 68 -0.90 -26.49 16.97
N ARG A 69 -0.94 -26.75 18.29
CA ARG A 69 -2.16 -26.65 19.08
C ARG A 69 -2.68 -25.21 19.15
N GLU A 70 -1.79 -24.23 19.31
CA GLU A 70 -2.15 -22.82 19.27
C GLU A 70 -2.71 -22.41 17.92
N LEU A 71 -2.06 -22.80 16.82
CA LEU A 71 -2.54 -22.57 15.45
C LEU A 71 -3.90 -23.23 15.19
N GLN A 72 -4.15 -24.42 15.73
CA GLN A 72 -5.45 -25.08 15.64
C GLN A 72 -6.53 -24.33 16.44
N ASN A 73 -6.19 -23.84 17.63
CA ASN A 73 -7.13 -23.04 18.42
C ASN A 73 -7.47 -21.71 17.75
N THR A 74 -6.48 -21.02 17.17
CA THR A 74 -6.75 -19.78 16.42
C THR A 74 -7.59 -20.05 15.19
N LEU A 75 -7.35 -21.14 14.45
CA LEU A 75 -8.18 -21.56 13.33
C LEU A 75 -9.65 -21.79 13.75
N LEU A 76 -9.88 -22.52 14.85
CA LEU A 76 -11.24 -22.75 15.35
C LEU A 76 -11.94 -21.46 15.75
N GLN A 77 -11.22 -20.53 16.38
CA GLN A 77 -11.75 -19.23 16.73
C GLN A 77 -12.09 -18.40 15.48
N LEU A 78 -11.19 -18.35 14.51
CA LEU A 78 -11.40 -17.66 13.23
C LEU A 78 -12.61 -18.24 12.47
N GLU A 79 -12.77 -19.57 12.45
CA GLU A 79 -13.93 -20.22 11.83
C GLU A 79 -15.24 -19.84 12.55
N SER A 80 -15.22 -19.81 13.89
CA SER A 80 -16.37 -19.35 14.67
C SER A 80 -16.72 -17.88 14.37
N ASP A 81 -15.71 -17.02 14.25
CA ASP A 81 -15.91 -15.60 13.96
C ASP A 81 -16.45 -15.40 12.53
N ILE A 82 -15.97 -16.17 11.56
CA ILE A 82 -16.48 -16.16 10.17
C ILE A 82 -17.95 -16.58 10.15
N THR A 83 -18.30 -17.71 10.79
CA THR A 83 -19.71 -18.18 10.81
C THR A 83 -20.66 -17.19 11.50
N LEU A 84 -20.19 -16.50 12.55
CA LEU A 84 -20.96 -15.44 13.19
C LEU A 84 -21.19 -14.26 12.24
N LEU A 85 -20.13 -13.76 11.60
CA LEU A 85 -20.20 -12.64 10.64
C LEU A 85 -21.10 -12.96 9.43
N GLU A 86 -21.04 -14.19 8.92
CA GLU A 86 -21.94 -14.67 7.86
C GLU A 86 -23.39 -14.73 8.34
N SER A 87 -23.64 -15.14 9.59
CA SER A 87 -24.99 -15.18 10.18
C SER A 87 -25.58 -13.79 10.44
N GLU A 88 -24.72 -12.80 10.68
CA GLU A 88 -25.08 -11.38 10.80
C GLU A 88 -25.35 -10.72 9.43
N GLY A 89 -25.16 -11.46 8.33
CA GLY A 89 -25.41 -10.97 6.97
C GLY A 89 -24.27 -10.10 6.42
N VAL A 90 -23.10 -10.07 7.08
CA VAL A 90 -21.94 -9.32 6.59
C VAL A 90 -21.23 -10.15 5.51
N CYS A 91 -21.86 -10.23 4.33
CA CYS A 91 -21.27 -10.92 3.19
C CYS A 91 -20.64 -9.91 2.24
N VAL A 92 -19.34 -10.08 1.92
CA VAL A 92 -18.60 -9.21 0.98
C VAL A 92 -19.31 -9.11 -0.38
N HIS A 93 -19.99 -10.17 -0.80
CA HIS A 93 -20.75 -10.21 -2.04
C HIS A 93 -21.91 -9.20 -2.07
N GLU A 94 -22.56 -8.94 -0.94
CA GLU A 94 -23.64 -7.95 -0.85
C GLU A 94 -23.09 -6.53 -1.01
N LEU A 95 -21.90 -6.26 -0.47
CA LEU A 95 -21.25 -4.96 -0.62
C LEU A 95 -20.88 -4.68 -2.07
N ASP A 96 -20.27 -5.66 -2.76
CA ASP A 96 -19.96 -5.54 -4.18
C ASP A 96 -21.23 -5.35 -5.02
N LEU A 97 -22.30 -6.08 -4.69
CA LEU A 97 -23.61 -5.90 -5.35
C LEU A 97 -24.16 -4.49 -5.15
N HIS A 98 -24.10 -3.96 -3.93
CA HIS A 98 -24.57 -2.60 -3.63
C HIS A 98 -23.75 -1.53 -4.34
N ILE A 99 -22.42 -1.69 -4.40
CA ILE A 99 -21.52 -0.81 -5.15
C ILE A 99 -21.90 -0.81 -6.65
N ASN A 100 -22.13 -1.99 -7.23
CA ASN A 100 -22.53 -2.11 -8.63
C ASN A 100 -23.89 -1.44 -8.90
N LEU A 101 -24.88 -1.65 -8.03
CA LEU A 101 -26.19 -1.02 -8.14
C LEU A 101 -26.11 0.50 -8.04
N LEU A 102 -25.27 1.04 -7.16
CA LEU A 102 -25.04 2.48 -7.05
C LEU A 102 -24.41 3.06 -8.32
N HIS A 103 -23.44 2.36 -8.91
CA HIS A 103 -22.85 2.79 -10.18
C HIS A 103 -23.85 2.76 -11.33
N GLU A 104 -24.63 1.69 -11.45
CA GLU A 104 -25.67 1.57 -12.48
C GLU A 104 -26.75 2.65 -12.34
N TYR A 105 -27.19 2.91 -11.10
CA TYR A 105 -28.14 3.99 -10.82
C TYR A 105 -27.55 5.37 -11.19
N ASN A 106 -26.31 5.66 -10.78
CA ASN A 106 -25.67 6.94 -11.09
C ASN A 106 -25.47 7.14 -12.60
N ASP A 107 -25.07 6.09 -13.33
CA ASP A 107 -24.90 6.15 -14.79
C ASP A 107 -26.23 6.51 -15.48
N ILE A 108 -27.33 5.86 -15.08
CA ILE A 108 -28.66 6.16 -15.62
C ILE A 108 -29.10 7.57 -15.23
N LYS A 109 -28.86 7.99 -13.98
CA LYS A 109 -29.19 9.35 -13.49
C LYS A 109 -28.44 10.42 -14.28
N ASP A 110 -27.15 10.22 -14.55
CA ASP A 110 -26.31 11.17 -15.29
C ASP A 110 -26.74 11.29 -16.76
N ILE A 111 -27.09 10.17 -17.39
CA ILE A 111 -27.65 10.16 -18.75
C ILE A 111 -28.99 10.90 -18.77
N ALA A 112 -29.88 10.59 -17.83
CA ALA A 112 -31.19 11.24 -17.71
C ALA A 112 -31.04 12.75 -17.52
N GLN A 113 -30.13 13.19 -16.65
CA GLN A 113 -29.88 14.59 -16.39
C GLN A 113 -29.29 15.32 -17.61
N THR A 114 -28.40 14.65 -18.34
CA THR A 114 -27.85 15.18 -19.60
C THR A 114 -28.95 15.38 -20.65
N LEU A 115 -29.86 14.41 -20.78
CA LEU A 115 -31.01 14.51 -21.68
C LEU A 115 -31.98 15.61 -21.24
N LEU A 116 -32.23 15.72 -19.94
CA LEU A 116 -33.13 16.73 -19.37
C LEU A 116 -32.58 18.14 -19.57
N GLY A 117 -31.28 18.34 -19.39
CA GLY A 117 -30.61 19.62 -19.66
C GLY A 117 -30.70 20.02 -21.14
N ARG A 118 -30.53 19.07 -22.07
CA ARG A 118 -30.73 19.32 -23.50
C ARG A 118 -32.19 19.65 -23.83
N LEU A 119 -33.14 18.92 -23.23
CA LEU A 119 -34.56 19.14 -23.43
C LEU A 119 -35.00 20.52 -22.90
N ALA A 120 -34.49 20.93 -21.75
CA ALA A 120 -34.70 22.25 -21.17
C ALA A 120 -34.22 23.35 -22.13
N GLY A 121 -33.02 23.20 -22.68
CA GLY A 121 -32.48 24.13 -23.68
C GLY A 121 -33.33 24.23 -24.95
N LEU A 122 -33.79 23.09 -25.48
CA LEU A 122 -34.65 23.08 -26.68
C LEU A 122 -36.02 23.71 -26.44
N ARG A 123 -36.63 23.46 -25.28
CA ARG A 123 -37.94 24.00 -24.92
C ARG A 123 -37.86 25.41 -24.33
N SER A 124 -36.65 25.92 -24.09
CA SER A 124 -36.40 27.19 -23.38
C SER A 124 -37.14 27.27 -22.03
N VAL A 125 -37.25 26.13 -21.35
CA VAL A 125 -37.83 26.03 -20.00
C VAL A 125 -36.72 25.74 -19.01
N THR A 126 -36.96 26.02 -17.73
CA THR A 126 -35.99 25.67 -16.70
C THR A 126 -36.00 24.16 -16.47
N THR A 127 -34.86 23.60 -16.07
CA THR A 127 -34.79 22.19 -15.65
C THR A 127 -35.77 21.92 -14.51
N ARG A 128 -35.92 22.84 -13.55
CA ARG A 128 -36.90 22.75 -12.45
C ARG A 128 -38.33 22.50 -12.92
N ASP A 129 -38.76 23.17 -13.98
CA ASP A 129 -40.12 23.00 -14.52
C ASP A 129 -40.30 21.63 -15.18
N LEU A 130 -39.23 21.05 -15.72
CA LEU A 130 -39.26 19.68 -16.26
C LEU A 130 -39.29 18.64 -15.14
N TYR A 131 -38.57 18.84 -14.04
CA TYR A 131 -38.64 17.96 -12.86
C TYR A 131 -40.08 17.81 -12.37
N ALA A 132 -40.81 18.93 -12.22
CA ALA A 132 -42.22 18.90 -11.83
C ALA A 132 -43.13 18.22 -12.87
N GLN A 133 -42.84 18.34 -14.16
CA GLN A 133 -43.61 17.70 -15.24
C GLN A 133 -43.41 16.18 -15.29
N PHE A 134 -42.20 15.71 -15.00
CA PHE A 134 -41.86 14.29 -15.00
C PHE A 134 -42.05 13.62 -13.63
N GLY A 135 -42.52 14.35 -12.62
CA GLY A 135 -42.73 13.83 -11.26
C GLY A 135 -41.42 13.49 -10.55
N MET A 136 -40.33 14.19 -10.87
CA MET A 136 -39.02 14.03 -10.25
C MET A 136 -38.87 15.01 -9.08
N GLU A 137 -38.30 14.54 -7.98
CA GLU A 137 -37.89 15.38 -6.85
C GLU A 137 -36.46 15.90 -7.06
N LEU A 138 -36.16 17.10 -6.54
CA LEU A 138 -34.82 17.70 -6.62
C LEU A 138 -33.87 17.17 -5.53
N ASP A 139 -34.44 16.60 -4.48
CA ASP A 139 -33.74 16.07 -3.32
C ASP A 139 -33.70 14.53 -3.44
N ASP A 140 -32.85 14.02 -4.33
CA ASP A 140 -32.59 12.58 -4.52
C ASP A 140 -31.09 12.29 -4.39
#